data_AF-A0A816H233-F1
#
_entry.id   AF-A0A816H233-F1
#
_cell.length_a   1.000
_cell.length_b   1.000
_cell.length_c   1.000
_cell.angle_alpha   90.00
_cell.angle_beta   90.00
_cell.angle_gamma   90.00
#
_symmetry.space_group_name_H-M   'P 1'
#
loop_
_entity.id
_entity.type
_entity.pdbx_description
1 polymer ?
#
loop_
_entity_poly.entity_id
_entity_poly.type
_entity_poly.pdbx_seq_one_letter_code
_entity_poly.pdbx_strand_id
1 'polypeptide(L)'
;MFVRHPFERLASAYKERIATLEKDRIQPEPYYDDIRKFICQRYTHPNWVRSLLKKVHPCENFIPPFKHFVEFILTNTETSFGIARMDGHWQPYTVVCQVCKFKYNFIGKYETFNHDFNSLLKRLNVSDWNNEKRRGASGHNTWDYQQLFSSLPDNLICRLKRLYNDDFQLFNYRIEDYVNRTTLTC
;
A
#
# COMPACT_ATOMS: atom_id res chain seq x y z
N MET A 1 -3.56 6.91 17.22
CA MET A 1 -3.52 6.43 15.82
C MET A 1 -3.13 4.96 15.80
N PHE A 2 -3.48 4.23 14.73
CA PHE A 2 -2.95 2.89 14.47
C PHE A 2 -2.14 2.93 13.17
N VAL A 3 -0.96 2.31 13.20
CA VAL A 3 -0.01 2.26 12.08
C VAL A 3 0.26 0.82 11.67
N ARG A 4 0.72 0.65 10.44
CA ARG A 4 1.04 -0.64 9.83
C ARG A 4 2.37 -0.52 9.11
N HIS A 5 3.11 -1.62 9.00
CA HIS A 5 4.37 -1.63 8.28
C HIS A 5 4.24 -1.00 6.87
N PRO A 6 5.12 -0.08 6.46
CA PRO A 6 4.94 0.67 5.20
C PRO A 6 4.78 -0.22 3.96
N PHE A 7 5.57 -1.29 3.88
CA PHE A 7 5.51 -2.25 2.76
C PHE A 7 4.27 -3.14 2.82
N GLU A 8 3.77 -3.45 4.01
CA GLU A 8 2.54 -4.21 4.17
C GLU A 8 1.34 -3.42 3.66
N ARG A 9 1.30 -2.12 4.02
CA ARG A 9 0.27 -1.21 3.54
C ARG A 9 0.34 -1.02 2.02
N LEU A 10 1.52 -0.86 1.45
CA LEU A 10 1.71 -0.77 0.00
C LEU A 10 1.23 -2.05 -0.72
N ALA A 11 1.56 -3.23 -0.20
CA ALA A 11 1.13 -4.51 -0.76
C ALA A 11 -0.38 -4.74 -0.64
N SER A 12 -0.98 -4.39 0.50
CA SER A 12 -2.43 -4.42 0.71
C SER A 12 -3.14 -3.48 -0.27
N ALA A 13 -2.66 -2.24 -0.43
CA ALA A 13 -3.21 -1.29 -1.38
C ALA A 13 -3.14 -1.82 -2.83
N TYR A 14 -2.02 -2.41 -3.23
CA TYR A 14 -1.91 -3.06 -4.54
C TYR A 14 -2.94 -4.17 -4.70
N LYS A 15 -3.00 -5.13 -3.76
CA LYS A 15 -3.91 -6.28 -3.91
C LYS A 15 -5.36 -5.87 -3.94
N GLU A 16 -5.78 -5.00 -3.03
CA GLU A 16 -7.20 -4.65 -2.86
C GLU A 16 -7.69 -3.70 -3.93
N ARG A 17 -6.87 -2.72 -4.35
CA ARG A 17 -7.30 -1.64 -5.25
C ARG A 17 -6.82 -1.80 -6.69
N ILE A 18 -5.61 -2.31 -6.90
CA ILE A 18 -4.99 -2.36 -8.24
C ILE A 18 -5.09 -3.75 -8.86
N ALA A 19 -4.97 -4.81 -8.06
CA ALA A 19 -5.05 -6.19 -8.53
C ALA A 19 -6.47 -6.78 -8.50
N THR A 20 -7.43 -6.10 -7.86
CA THR A 20 -8.85 -6.46 -7.91
C THR A 20 -9.54 -5.72 -9.04
N LEU A 21 -10.23 -6.45 -9.92
CA LEU A 21 -11.04 -5.88 -10.99
C LEU A 21 -12.33 -5.27 -10.43
N GLU A 22 -12.87 -4.27 -11.12
CA GLU A 22 -14.14 -3.62 -10.76
C GLU A 22 -15.27 -4.63 -10.47
N LYS A 23 -15.41 -5.64 -11.34
CA LYS A 23 -16.42 -6.72 -11.19
C LYS A 23 -16.28 -7.56 -9.91
N ASP A 24 -15.09 -7.57 -9.31
CA ASP A 24 -14.76 -8.36 -8.13
C ASP A 24 -14.74 -7.50 -6.84
N ARG A 25 -14.99 -6.18 -6.95
CA ARG A 25 -15.09 -5.27 -5.80
C ARG A 25 -16.52 -5.22 -5.28
N ILE A 26 -16.65 -5.00 -3.96
CA ILE A 26 -17.96 -4.78 -3.31
C ILE A 26 -18.58 -3.45 -3.78
N GLN A 27 -17.74 -2.44 -4.03
CA GLN A 27 -18.15 -1.11 -4.47
C GLN A 27 -17.30 -0.67 -5.68
N PRO A 28 -17.88 0.03 -6.67
CA PRO A 28 -17.11 0.62 -7.77
C PRO A 28 -16.12 1.67 -7.27
N GLU A 29 -14.88 1.60 -7.75
CA GLU A 29 -13.83 2.58 -7.43
C GLU A 29 -13.09 2.99 -8.71
N PRO A 30 -13.74 3.76 -9.62
CA PRO A 30 -13.26 4.00 -11.00
C PRO A 30 -11.88 4.65 -11.06
N TYR A 31 -11.52 5.43 -10.03
CA TYR A 31 -10.20 6.02 -9.87
C TYR A 31 -9.06 4.98 -9.97
N TYR A 32 -9.19 3.81 -9.34
CA TYR A 32 -8.15 2.79 -9.40
C TYR A 32 -8.13 2.07 -10.76
N ASP A 33 -9.27 1.99 -11.44
CA ASP A 33 -9.35 1.42 -12.78
C ASP A 33 -8.67 2.34 -13.80
N ASP A 34 -8.78 3.65 -13.63
CA ASP A 34 -8.04 4.63 -14.44
C ASP A 34 -6.53 4.57 -14.17
N ILE A 35 -6.11 4.38 -12.91
CA ILE A 35 -4.70 4.11 -12.58
C ILE A 35 -4.20 2.86 -13.29
N ARG A 36 -4.95 1.76 -13.27
CA ARG A 36 -4.56 0.52 -13.96
C ARG A 36 -4.40 0.72 -15.46
N LYS A 37 -5.33 1.43 -16.10
CA LYS A 37 -5.25 1.79 -17.52
C LYS A 37 -4.04 2.67 -17.81
N PHE A 38 -3.75 3.65 -16.96
CA PHE A 38 -2.57 4.50 -17.08
C PHE A 38 -1.27 3.69 -16.99
N ILE A 39 -1.16 2.79 -16.00
CA ILE A 39 -0.01 1.91 -15.83
C ILE A 39 0.14 0.99 -17.05
N CYS A 40 -0.96 0.40 -17.54
CA CYS A 40 -0.95 -0.39 -18.77
C CYS A 40 -0.38 0.41 -19.96
N GLN A 41 -0.95 1.57 -20.25
CA GLN A 41 -0.52 2.40 -21.38
C GLN A 41 0.95 2.79 -21.30
N ARG A 42 1.44 3.08 -20.08
CA ARG A 42 2.80 3.54 -19.85
C ARG A 42 3.84 2.44 -19.93
N TYR A 43 3.56 1.25 -19.41
CA TYR A 43 4.59 0.23 -19.19
C TYR A 43 4.47 -1.00 -20.09
N THR A 44 3.31 -1.27 -20.70
CA THR A 44 3.12 -2.46 -21.55
C THR A 44 3.10 -2.16 -23.04
N HIS A 45 3.03 -0.88 -23.44
CA HIS A 45 2.92 -0.44 -24.83
C HIS A 45 1.95 -1.33 -25.64
N PRO A 46 0.67 -1.39 -25.23
CA PRO A 46 -0.28 -2.36 -25.77
C PRO A 46 -0.44 -2.22 -27.28
N ASN A 47 -0.57 -3.35 -27.97
CA ASN A 47 -0.81 -3.35 -29.42
C ASN A 47 -2.26 -2.94 -29.73
N TRP A 48 -2.45 -1.65 -30.02
CA TRP A 48 -3.74 -1.05 -30.35
C TRP A 48 -4.36 -1.59 -31.63
N VAL A 49 -3.56 -2.09 -32.59
CA VAL A 49 -4.08 -2.71 -33.83
C VAL A 49 -4.89 -3.97 -33.50
N ARG A 50 -4.41 -4.81 -32.57
CA ARG A 50 -5.11 -6.01 -32.13
C ARG A 50 -6.41 -5.68 -31.37
N SER A 51 -6.42 -4.58 -30.63
CA SER A 51 -7.59 -4.08 -29.92
C SER A 51 -8.69 -3.63 -30.88
N LEU A 52 -8.33 -2.88 -31.93
CA LEU A 52 -9.27 -2.41 -32.94
C LEU A 52 -10.00 -3.57 -33.63
N LEU A 53 -9.26 -4.64 -33.97
CA LEU A 53 -9.82 -5.85 -34.59
C LEU A 53 -10.78 -6.61 -33.67
N LYS A 54 -10.54 -6.59 -32.36
CA LYS A 54 -11.34 -7.32 -31.37
C LYS A 54 -12.44 -6.47 -30.72
N LYS A 55 -12.51 -5.16 -31.00
CA LYS A 55 -13.38 -4.18 -30.33
C LYS A 55 -13.31 -4.24 -28.79
N VAL A 56 -12.15 -4.57 -28.23
CA VAL A 56 -11.90 -4.63 -26.78
C VAL A 56 -10.75 -3.69 -26.47
N HIS A 57 -10.92 -2.79 -25.50
CA HIS A 57 -9.85 -1.84 -25.14
C HIS A 57 -8.65 -2.63 -24.57
N PRO A 58 -7.40 -2.38 -24.99
CA PRO A 58 -6.30 -3.31 -24.72
C PRO A 58 -5.88 -3.35 -23.25
N CYS A 59 -6.25 -2.31 -22.50
CA CYS A 59 -6.05 -2.23 -21.05
C CYS A 59 -7.32 -2.54 -20.25
N GLU A 60 -8.40 -2.94 -20.92
CA GLU A 60 -9.61 -3.39 -20.24
C GLU A 60 -9.30 -4.64 -19.42
N ASN A 61 -9.68 -4.63 -18.15
CA ASN A 61 -9.38 -5.70 -17.19
C ASN A 61 -7.88 -6.03 -17.02
N PHE A 62 -6.95 -5.18 -17.48
CA PHE A 62 -5.52 -5.40 -17.28
C PHE A 62 -5.11 -5.23 -15.82
N ILE A 63 -4.55 -6.27 -15.19
CA ILE A 63 -3.98 -6.17 -13.85
C ILE A 63 -2.48 -5.90 -13.99
N PRO A 64 -1.98 -4.71 -13.61
CA PRO A 64 -0.57 -4.42 -13.68
C PRO A 64 0.24 -5.31 -12.74
N PRO A 65 1.40 -5.84 -13.16
CA PRO A 65 2.38 -6.41 -12.25
C PRO A 65 2.76 -5.43 -11.14
N PHE A 66 3.04 -5.94 -9.94
CA PHE A 66 3.40 -5.13 -8.77
C PHE A 66 4.57 -4.17 -9.05
N LYS A 67 5.56 -4.62 -9.84
CA LYS A 67 6.68 -3.78 -10.29
C LYS A 67 6.21 -2.49 -10.97
N HIS A 68 5.28 -2.57 -11.91
CA HIS A 68 4.79 -1.39 -12.64
C HIS A 68 3.95 -0.47 -11.75
N PHE A 69 3.24 -1.03 -10.77
CA PHE A 69 2.58 -0.23 -9.74
C PHE A 69 3.58 0.54 -8.86
N VAL A 70 4.66 -0.10 -8.44
CA VAL A 70 5.75 0.55 -7.69
C VAL A 70 6.44 1.63 -8.53
N GLU A 71 6.75 1.34 -9.79
CA GLU A 71 7.33 2.32 -10.72
C GLU A 71 6.41 3.53 -10.91
N PHE A 72 5.10 3.32 -11.01
CA PHE A 72 4.10 4.38 -11.09
C PHE A 72 4.11 5.27 -9.85
N ILE A 73 4.09 4.67 -8.64
CA ILE A 73 4.13 5.44 -7.39
C ILE A 73 5.38 6.30 -7.31
N LEU A 74 6.56 5.69 -7.52
CA LEU A 74 7.83 6.38 -7.40
C LEU A 74 7.94 7.51 -8.43
N THR A 75 7.60 7.23 -9.69
CA THR A 75 7.67 8.22 -10.76
C THR A 75 6.72 9.39 -10.49
N ASN A 76 5.45 9.13 -10.19
CA ASN A 76 4.48 10.20 -9.97
C ASN A 76 4.81 11.05 -8.73
N THR A 77 5.42 10.44 -7.72
CA THR A 77 5.89 11.15 -6.53
C THR A 77 7.07 12.07 -6.88
N GLU A 78 8.02 11.60 -7.68
CA GLU A 78 9.23 12.35 -8.03
C GLU A 78 8.97 13.43 -9.09
N THR A 79 8.08 13.19 -10.06
CA THR A 79 7.98 14.03 -11.28
C THR A 79 6.70 14.83 -11.43
N SER A 80 5.63 14.51 -10.69
CA SER A 80 4.30 15.08 -10.98
C SER A 80 3.79 15.99 -9.88
N PHE A 81 3.50 15.43 -8.70
CA PHE A 81 2.73 16.16 -7.70
C PHE A 81 3.30 16.08 -6.28
N GLY A 82 4.40 15.35 -6.09
CA GLY A 82 5.03 15.16 -4.79
C GLY A 82 4.24 14.23 -3.86
N ILE A 83 4.84 13.94 -2.70
CA ILE A 83 4.29 13.03 -1.69
C ILE A 83 2.90 13.48 -1.20
N ALA A 84 2.65 14.79 -1.14
CA ALA A 84 1.42 15.36 -0.59
C ALA A 84 0.15 15.03 -1.39
N ARG A 85 0.27 14.70 -2.69
CA ARG A 85 -0.89 14.33 -3.54
C ARG A 85 -0.96 12.84 -3.86
N MET A 86 -0.17 12.02 -3.17
CA MET A 86 -0.30 10.57 -3.26
C MET A 86 -1.65 10.11 -2.71
N ASP A 87 -2.17 9.00 -3.23
CA ASP A 87 -3.36 8.37 -2.69
C ASP A 87 -3.17 7.97 -1.22
N GLY A 88 -4.20 8.18 -0.40
CA GLY A 88 -4.19 7.88 1.02
C GLY A 88 -3.99 6.40 1.39
N HIS A 89 -4.02 5.45 0.44
CA HIS A 89 -3.71 4.04 0.68
C HIS A 89 -2.21 3.72 0.57
N TRP A 90 -1.45 4.51 -0.18
CA TRP A 90 0.01 4.32 -0.34
C TRP A 90 0.85 5.56 0.00
N GLN A 91 0.25 6.67 0.41
CA GLN A 91 0.97 7.84 0.96
C GLN A 91 1.56 7.54 2.34
N PRO A 92 2.79 7.92 2.71
CA PRO A 92 3.36 7.67 4.04
C PRO A 92 2.43 8.07 5.21
N TYR A 93 2.40 7.28 6.29
CA TYR A 93 1.58 7.54 7.48
C TYR A 93 1.94 8.86 8.15
N THR A 94 3.22 9.19 8.20
CA THR A 94 3.75 10.47 8.67
C THR A 94 3.08 11.66 7.97
N VAL A 95 2.68 11.49 6.70
CA VAL A 95 1.96 12.49 5.92
C VAL A 95 0.45 12.38 6.11
N VAL A 96 -0.16 11.21 5.89
CA VAL A 96 -1.63 11.01 6.01
C VAL A 96 -2.14 11.39 7.40
N CYS A 97 -1.42 10.99 8.44
CA CYS A 97 -1.77 11.28 9.82
C CYS A 97 -1.17 12.59 10.33
N GLN A 98 -0.40 13.32 9.51
CA GLN A 98 0.16 14.62 9.89
C GLN A 98 0.84 14.59 11.27
N VAL A 99 1.71 13.61 11.50
CA VAL A 99 2.30 13.32 12.84
C VAL A 99 3.10 14.48 13.43
N CYS A 100 3.60 15.39 12.59
CA CYS A 100 4.28 16.60 13.03
C CYS A 100 3.31 17.70 13.49
N LYS A 101 2.02 17.63 13.10
CA LYS A 101 0.99 18.62 13.43
C LYS A 101 0.15 18.22 14.64
N PHE A 102 -0.07 16.92 14.85
CA PHE A 102 -0.91 16.42 15.93
C PHE A 102 -0.10 15.68 16.98
N LYS A 103 -0.39 15.98 18.26
CA LYS A 103 0.17 15.24 19.40
C LYS A 103 -0.65 14.00 19.66
N TYR A 104 -0.22 12.87 19.11
CA TYR A 104 -0.83 11.58 19.39
C TYR A 104 -0.50 11.11 20.80
N ASN A 105 -1.54 10.85 21.60
CA ASN A 105 -1.40 10.30 22.94
C ASN A 105 -1.31 8.76 22.94
N PHE A 106 -1.58 8.10 21.81
CA PHE A 106 -1.54 6.66 21.64
C PHE A 106 -1.16 6.32 20.20
N ILE A 107 -0.21 5.39 20.03
CA ILE A 107 0.18 4.80 18.74
C ILE A 107 0.11 3.27 18.91
N GLY A 108 -0.83 2.63 18.24
CA GLY A 108 -0.95 1.18 18.17
C GLY A 108 -0.46 0.64 16.82
N LYS A 109 -0.15 -0.64 16.76
CA LYS A 109 0.30 -1.35 15.55
C LYS A 109 -0.77 -2.33 15.06
N TYR A 110 -0.95 -2.43 13.75
CA TYR A 110 -1.89 -3.39 13.16
C TYR A 110 -1.44 -4.83 13.38
N GLU A 111 -0.12 -5.05 13.45
CA GLU A 111 0.49 -6.35 13.74
C GLU A 111 0.11 -6.86 15.13
N THR A 112 -0.10 -5.95 16.08
CA THR A 112 -0.52 -6.22 17.47
C THR A 112 -1.90 -5.63 17.77
N PHE A 113 -2.76 -5.49 16.76
CA PHE A 113 -3.99 -4.70 16.84
C PHE A 113 -4.86 -5.04 18.05
N ASN A 114 -5.14 -6.32 18.28
CA ASN A 114 -5.99 -6.75 19.38
C ASN A 114 -5.41 -6.36 20.75
N HIS A 115 -4.10 -6.55 20.92
CA HIS A 115 -3.40 -6.20 22.16
C HIS A 115 -3.41 -4.68 22.39
N ASP A 116 -3.08 -3.92 21.35
CA ASP A 116 -2.94 -2.47 21.43
C ASP A 116 -4.31 -1.80 21.58
N PHE A 117 -5.32 -2.29 20.87
CA PHE A 117 -6.69 -1.82 21.00
C PHE A 117 -7.28 -2.10 22.40
N ASN A 118 -7.02 -3.29 22.96
CA ASN A 118 -7.39 -3.57 24.35
C ASN A 118 -6.70 -2.62 25.34
N SER A 119 -5.41 -2.33 25.13
CA SER A 119 -4.66 -1.38 25.96
C SER A 119 -5.23 0.04 25.87
N LEU A 120 -5.66 0.46 24.67
CA LEU A 120 -6.35 1.73 24.46
C LEU A 120 -7.69 1.79 25.20
N LEU A 121 -8.52 0.76 25.08
CA LEU A 121 -9.83 0.71 25.76
C LEU A 121 -9.68 0.82 27.29
N LYS A 122 -8.71 0.11 27.87
CA LYS A 122 -8.40 0.20 29.30
C LYS A 122 -8.01 1.63 29.69
N ARG A 123 -7.15 2.28 28.91
CA ARG A 123 -6.72 3.67 29.18
C ARG A 123 -7.86 4.68 29.09
N LEU A 124 -8.87 4.40 28.27
CA LEU A 124 -10.08 5.22 28.12
C LEU A 124 -11.18 4.85 29.12
N ASN A 125 -10.95 3.90 30.03
CA ASN A 125 -11.94 3.36 30.97
C ASN A 125 -13.22 2.85 30.26
N VAL A 126 -13.06 2.25 29.07
CA VAL A 126 -14.17 1.64 28.32
C VAL A 126 -14.22 0.14 28.64
N SER A 127 -15.19 -0.28 29.43
CA SER A 127 -15.43 -1.69 29.77
C SER A 127 -16.37 -2.39 28.79
N ASP A 128 -17.35 -1.67 28.22
CA ASP A 128 -18.50 -2.26 27.52
C ASP A 128 -18.35 -2.23 26.00
N TRP A 129 -17.12 -2.44 25.51
CA TRP A 129 -16.87 -2.49 24.07
C TRP A 129 -17.41 -3.79 23.45
N ASN A 130 -18.30 -3.67 22.46
CA ASN A 130 -18.80 -4.83 21.73
C ASN A 130 -17.68 -5.44 20.84
N ASN A 131 -17.17 -6.60 21.25
CA ASN A 131 -16.13 -7.34 20.54
C ASN A 131 -16.59 -7.90 19.18
N GLU A 132 -17.89 -8.08 18.95
CA GLU A 132 -18.42 -8.52 17.65
C GLU A 132 -18.25 -7.46 16.56
N LYS A 133 -18.15 -6.18 16.94
CA LYS A 133 -17.79 -5.09 16.03
C LYS A 133 -16.30 -5.00 15.76
N ARG A 134 -15.47 -5.87 16.35
CA ARG A 134 -14.04 -5.93 16.03
C ARG A 134 -13.85 -6.52 14.65
N ARG A 135 -13.88 -5.64 13.64
CA ARG A 135 -13.16 -5.88 12.40
C ARG A 135 -11.67 -5.65 12.72
N GLY A 136 -11.04 -6.67 13.29
CA GLY A 136 -9.59 -6.66 13.48
C GLY A 136 -8.89 -6.52 12.12
N ALA A 137 -7.58 -6.27 12.16
CA ALA A 137 -6.74 -6.48 10.99
C ALA A 137 -7.02 -7.90 10.46
N SER A 138 -7.65 -8.02 9.30
CA SER A 138 -7.75 -9.31 8.62
C SER A 138 -6.33 -9.87 8.57
N GLY A 139 -6.10 -11.04 9.16
CA GLY A 139 -4.77 -11.66 9.16
C GLY A 139 -4.39 -11.95 7.72
N HIS A 140 -3.59 -11.06 7.12
CA HIS A 140 -3.05 -11.30 5.79
C HIS A 140 -1.82 -12.17 5.94
N ASN A 141 -1.64 -13.12 5.04
CA ASN A 141 -0.42 -13.92 5.00
C ASN A 141 0.75 -13.01 4.61
N THR A 142 1.60 -12.66 5.58
CA THR A 142 2.82 -11.86 5.37
C THR A 142 3.68 -12.43 4.25
N TRP A 143 3.70 -13.75 4.09
CA TRP A 143 4.43 -14.42 3.01
C TRP A 143 3.96 -13.97 1.63
N ASP A 144 2.65 -13.86 1.41
CA ASP A 144 2.13 -13.45 0.09
C ASP A 144 2.54 -12.02 -0.28
N TYR A 145 2.81 -11.17 0.71
CA TYR A 145 3.30 -9.82 0.49
C TYR A 145 4.81 -9.80 0.30
N GLN A 146 5.57 -10.59 1.06
CA GLN A 146 7.01 -10.78 0.84
C GLN A 146 7.31 -11.22 -0.60
N GLN A 147 6.48 -12.08 -1.18
CA GLN A 147 6.62 -12.50 -2.59
C GLN A 147 6.46 -11.36 -3.60
N LEU A 148 5.68 -10.32 -3.28
CA LEU A 148 5.58 -9.15 -4.16
C LEU A 148 6.92 -8.41 -4.20
N PHE A 149 7.56 -8.21 -3.04
CA PHE A 149 8.83 -7.50 -2.93
C PHE A 149 10.04 -8.31 -3.38
N SER A 150 10.00 -9.65 -3.29
CA SER A 150 11.10 -10.51 -3.75
C SER A 150 11.38 -10.32 -5.26
N SER A 151 10.33 -10.05 -6.05
CA SER A 151 10.43 -9.83 -7.49
C SER A 151 10.98 -8.46 -7.93
N LEU A 152 11.11 -7.50 -7.00
CA LEU A 152 11.50 -6.14 -7.36
C LEU A 152 13.02 -5.98 -7.49
N PRO A 153 13.52 -5.20 -8.46
CA PRO A 153 14.92 -4.76 -8.47
C PRO A 153 15.33 -4.00 -7.20
N ASP A 154 16.59 -4.14 -6.75
CA ASP A 154 17.11 -3.47 -5.55
C ASP A 154 16.93 -1.95 -5.59
N ASN A 155 17.11 -1.32 -6.76
CA ASN A 155 16.93 0.12 -6.89
C ASN A 155 15.49 0.59 -6.60
N LEU A 156 14.48 -0.22 -6.93
CA LEU A 156 13.09 0.10 -6.58
C LEU A 156 12.85 -0.08 -5.07
N ILE A 157 13.41 -1.13 -4.47
CA ILE A 157 13.34 -1.36 -3.02
C ILE A 157 13.98 -0.19 -2.26
N CYS A 158 15.17 0.26 -2.66
CA CYS A 158 15.84 1.38 -2.00
C CYS A 158 15.09 2.70 -2.17
N ARG A 159 14.48 2.95 -3.33
CA ARG A 159 13.63 4.14 -3.54
C ARG A 159 12.36 4.08 -2.69
N LEU A 160 11.72 2.92 -2.57
CA LEU A 160 10.59 2.73 -1.65
C LEU A 160 11.01 2.93 -0.19
N LYS A 161 12.15 2.37 0.24
CA LYS A 161 12.70 2.59 1.59
C LYS A 161 12.86 4.07 1.86
N ARG A 162 13.42 4.82 0.91
CA ARG A 162 13.59 6.28 1.02
C ARG A 162 12.25 7.01 1.10
N LEU A 163 11.27 6.64 0.27
CA LEU A 163 9.94 7.23 0.26
C LEU A 163 9.22 7.09 1.62
N TYR A 164 9.38 5.94 2.29
CA TYR A 164 8.74 5.65 3.57
C TYR A 164 9.70 5.77 4.77
N ASN A 165 10.86 6.41 4.62
CA ASN A 165 11.92 6.39 5.64
C ASN A 165 11.43 6.90 6.99
N ASP A 166 10.65 7.97 7.00
CA ASP A 166 10.14 8.56 8.24
C ASP A 166 9.16 7.62 8.95
N ASP A 167 8.36 6.85 8.20
CA ASP A 167 7.48 5.84 8.79
C ASP A 167 8.29 4.69 9.41
N PHE A 168 9.36 4.25 8.73
CA PHE A 168 10.27 3.22 9.26
C PHE A 168 10.91 3.67 10.57
N GLN A 169 11.44 4.89 10.61
CA GLN A 169 12.12 5.43 11.78
C GLN A 169 11.14 5.71 12.92
N LEU A 170 10.05 6.44 12.64
CA LEU A 170 9.14 6.92 13.68
C LEU A 170 8.38 5.78 14.36
N PHE A 171 8.03 4.74 13.61
CA PHE A 171 7.25 3.61 14.12
C PHE A 171 8.09 2.36 14.38
N ASN A 172 9.43 2.46 14.27
CA ASN A 172 10.38 1.39 14.51
C ASN A 172 10.01 0.12 13.72
N TYR A 173 9.92 0.26 12.40
CA TYR A 173 9.73 -0.84 11.46
C TYR A 173 11.06 -1.19 10.79
N ARG A 174 11.19 -2.44 10.34
CA ARG A 174 12.40 -2.97 9.71
C ARG A 174 12.08 -3.46 8.31
N ILE A 175 12.89 -3.04 7.33
CA ILE A 175 12.67 -3.45 5.94
C ILE A 175 12.81 -4.97 5.77
N GLU A 176 13.62 -5.60 6.62
CA GLU A 176 13.90 -7.03 6.66
C GLU A 176 12.67 -7.88 6.95
N ASP A 177 11.62 -7.29 7.55
CA ASP A 177 10.35 -7.97 7.80
C ASP A 177 9.62 -8.32 6.48
N TYR A 178 9.93 -7.59 5.39
CA TYR A 178 9.35 -7.77 4.06
C TYR A 178 10.35 -8.07 2.94
N VAL A 179 11.63 -7.75 3.13
CA VAL A 179 12.69 -7.94 2.14
C VAL A 179 13.87 -8.66 2.78
N ASN A 180 13.99 -9.96 2.52
CA ASN A 180 15.14 -10.74 2.98
C ASN A 180 16.23 -10.77 1.89
N ARG A 181 17.13 -9.79 1.90
CA ARG A 181 18.28 -9.70 0.99
C ARG A 181 19.55 -9.46 1.80
N THR A 182 20.47 -10.41 1.74
CA THR A 182 21.74 -10.37 2.48
C THR A 182 22.69 -9.25 2.04
N THR A 183 22.49 -8.65 0.86
CA THR A 183 23.38 -7.64 0.26
C THR A 183 22.69 -6.33 -0.09
N LEU A 184 21.43 -6.12 0.32
CA LEU A 184 20.71 -4.89 -0.03
C LEU A 184 21.39 -3.68 0.62
N THR A 185 21.99 -2.83 -0.22
CA THR A 185 22.64 -1.60 0.20
C THR A 185 21.89 -0.41 -0.38
N CYS A 186 21.21 0.32 0.51
CA CYS A 186 20.52 1.58 0.26
C CYS A 186 21.16 2.63 1.19
#